data_AF-A0A1Y4UXY9-F1
#
_entry.id   AF-A0A1Y4UXY9-F1
#
_cell.length_a   1.000
_cell.length_b   1.000
_cell.length_c   1.000
_cell.angle_alpha   90.00
_cell.angle_beta   90.00
_cell.angle_gamma   90.00
#
_symmetry.space_group_name_H-M   'P 1'
#
loop_
_entity.id
_entity.type
_entity.pdbx_description
1 polymer ?
#
loop_
_entity_poly.entity_id
_entity_poly.type
_entity_poly.pdbx_seq_one_letter_code
_entity_poly.pdbx_strand_id
1 'polypeptide(L)'
;MASGKLVESWTFQRTLPEPFKDYTDDAVFKNIASKYCTQPQKRSTLHAATLQAVLTYMELEEPAGGKSAEELGAIGSQTNTYTVAEYPSRTGELHVVVYNPANGKFIAGKYTVPPDTENTPEKYVFKDSENTGTALLFALMPTFLSDEEFNEKYQQLKEYRAAGYPDMDEAAETAAVLCDNAYRRIRYSDTLATGGIRTDIAPNGVIPLLKPLALQTGTYAPTEIIHGAFQVLKPGNTFKKKAEVIAKADFVGQYILSPARVLTPEEELTVPVLPDWYIIP
;
A
#
# COMPACT_ATOMS: atom_id res chain seq x y z
N MET A 1 4.38 -3.97 -25.65
CA MET A 1 4.81 -4.95 -24.63
C MET A 1 5.02 -4.17 -23.34
N ALA A 2 4.16 -4.35 -22.34
CA ALA A 2 4.35 -3.66 -21.07
C ALA A 2 5.49 -4.38 -20.33
N SER A 3 6.71 -3.87 -20.49
CA SER A 3 7.84 -4.35 -19.69
C SER A 3 7.52 -3.96 -18.25
N GLY A 4 7.42 -4.92 -17.32
CA GLY A 4 7.17 -4.64 -15.90
C GLY A 4 8.10 -3.54 -15.39
N LYS A 5 7.55 -2.32 -15.23
CA LYS A 5 8.32 -1.09 -14.98
C LYS A 5 8.93 -1.05 -13.59
N LEU A 6 8.45 -1.87 -12.68
CA LEU A 6 8.90 -1.91 -11.29
C LEU A 6 10.31 -2.53 -11.13
N VAL A 7 10.88 -3.12 -12.19
CA VAL A 7 12.19 -3.79 -12.20
C VAL A 7 13.07 -3.29 -13.35
N GLU A 8 13.23 -1.98 -13.43
CA GLU A 8 14.13 -1.33 -14.41
C GLU A 8 15.61 -1.48 -14.04
N SER A 9 16.51 -1.38 -15.03
CA SER A 9 17.94 -1.64 -14.82
C SER A 9 18.59 -0.81 -13.70
N TRP A 10 18.13 0.43 -13.46
CA TRP A 10 18.66 1.29 -12.40
C TRP A 10 18.33 0.77 -10.99
N THR A 11 17.25 -0.01 -10.82
CA THR A 11 16.86 -0.53 -9.50
C THR A 11 17.85 -1.57 -8.98
N PHE A 12 18.60 -2.21 -9.87
CA PHE A 12 19.68 -3.16 -9.55
C PHE A 12 21.00 -2.49 -9.17
N GLN A 13 21.13 -1.17 -9.33
CA GLN A 13 22.33 -0.41 -8.97
C GLN A 13 22.26 0.13 -7.52
N ARG A 14 21.22 -0.25 -6.77
CA ARG A 14 20.99 0.21 -5.41
C ARG A 14 21.76 -0.67 -4.42
N THR A 15 22.27 -0.04 -3.36
CA THR A 15 22.87 -0.73 -2.23
C THR A 15 21.87 -1.71 -1.61
N LEU A 16 22.29 -2.95 -1.43
CA LEU A 16 21.47 -3.99 -0.81
C LEU A 16 21.25 -3.66 0.69
N PRO A 17 20.09 -4.03 1.25
CA PRO A 17 19.85 -3.87 2.67
C PRO A 17 20.68 -4.86 3.49
N GLU A 18 20.94 -4.52 4.76
CA GLU A 18 21.44 -5.52 5.73
C GLU A 18 20.47 -6.71 5.83
N PRO A 19 20.98 -7.95 5.97
CA PRO A 19 22.41 -8.32 6.10
C PRO A 19 23.14 -8.53 4.76
N PHE A 20 22.49 -8.31 3.61
CA PHE A 20 23.04 -8.63 2.28
C PHE A 20 23.92 -7.53 1.70
N LYS A 21 24.25 -6.49 2.47
CA LYS A 21 24.94 -5.29 1.98
C LYS A 21 26.29 -5.63 1.32
N ASP A 22 27.02 -6.60 1.85
CA ASP A 22 28.33 -7.01 1.35
C ASP A 22 28.28 -7.64 -0.05
N TYR A 23 27.11 -8.12 -0.49
CA TYR A 23 26.88 -8.63 -1.85
C TYR A 23 26.57 -7.51 -2.86
N THR A 24 26.57 -6.23 -2.47
CA THR A 24 26.18 -5.12 -3.37
C THR A 24 27.03 -5.08 -4.64
N ASP A 25 28.34 -5.34 -4.51
CA ASP A 25 29.27 -5.29 -5.65
C ASP A 25 29.32 -6.60 -6.46
N ASP A 26 28.84 -7.72 -5.88
CA ASP A 26 28.75 -9.03 -6.55
C ASP A 26 27.38 -9.71 -6.29
N ALA A 27 26.32 -9.03 -6.74
CA ALA A 27 24.94 -9.44 -6.49
C ALA A 27 24.44 -10.59 -7.39
N VAL A 28 25.29 -11.15 -8.27
CA VAL A 28 24.87 -12.06 -9.36
C VAL A 28 25.26 -13.51 -9.06
N PHE A 29 24.25 -14.36 -8.94
CA PHE A 29 24.42 -15.78 -8.69
C PHE A 29 24.29 -16.58 -9.99
N LYS A 30 25.26 -17.46 -10.25
CA LYS A 30 25.29 -18.33 -11.44
C LYS A 30 24.74 -19.70 -11.09
N ASN A 31 24.06 -20.34 -12.05
CA ASN A 31 23.45 -21.66 -11.92
C ASN A 31 22.27 -21.75 -10.92
N ILE A 32 21.86 -20.62 -10.35
CA ILE A 32 20.74 -20.50 -9.42
C ILE A 32 19.73 -19.55 -10.07
N ALA A 33 18.47 -19.98 -10.16
CA ALA A 33 17.39 -19.18 -10.73
C ALA A 33 16.02 -19.73 -10.30
N SER A 34 15.00 -18.89 -10.43
CA SER A 34 13.60 -19.29 -10.26
C SER A 34 13.16 -20.30 -11.32
N LYS A 35 12.12 -21.08 -11.02
CA LYS A 35 11.37 -21.92 -11.97
C LYS A 35 10.86 -21.12 -13.17
N TYR A 36 10.65 -19.81 -13.01
CA TYR A 36 10.24 -18.90 -14.08
C TYR A 36 11.39 -18.46 -15.01
N CYS A 37 12.64 -18.86 -14.73
CA CYS A 37 13.77 -18.60 -15.62
C CYS A 37 13.75 -19.57 -16.82
N THR A 38 13.19 -19.11 -17.93
CA THR A 38 13.14 -19.86 -19.20
C THR A 38 14.42 -19.74 -20.04
N GLN A 39 15.39 -18.92 -19.62
CA GLN A 39 16.64 -18.71 -20.34
C GLN A 39 17.62 -19.89 -20.15
N PRO A 40 18.45 -20.21 -21.16
CA PRO A 40 19.44 -21.29 -21.06
C PRO A 40 20.48 -21.06 -19.95
N GLN A 41 20.92 -19.81 -19.77
CA GLN A 41 21.82 -19.45 -18.69
C GLN A 41 21.01 -19.13 -17.45
N LYS A 42 21.10 -20.00 -16.44
CA LYS A 42 20.49 -19.80 -15.13
C LYS A 42 21.30 -18.76 -14.36
N ARG A 43 20.67 -17.62 -14.12
CA ARG A 43 21.23 -16.52 -13.33
C ARG A 43 20.12 -15.87 -12.53
N SER A 44 20.45 -15.51 -11.30
CA SER A 44 19.63 -14.69 -10.41
C SER A 44 20.47 -13.53 -9.90
N THR A 45 19.81 -12.43 -9.54
CA THR A 45 20.47 -11.23 -9.05
C THR A 45 19.72 -10.70 -7.84
N LEU A 46 20.44 -10.41 -6.76
CA LEU A 46 19.86 -9.76 -5.60
C LEU A 46 19.33 -8.38 -5.99
N HIS A 47 18.11 -8.08 -5.57
CA HIS A 47 17.43 -6.84 -5.90
C HIS A 47 17.06 -6.08 -4.62
N ALA A 48 17.71 -4.94 -4.40
CA ALA A 48 17.63 -4.18 -3.14
C ALA A 48 16.19 -3.89 -2.70
N ALA A 49 15.34 -3.41 -3.61
CA ALA A 49 13.96 -3.05 -3.28
C ALA A 49 13.08 -4.29 -2.99
N THR A 50 13.33 -5.42 -3.66
CA THR A 50 12.61 -6.68 -3.37
C THR A 50 13.02 -7.21 -2.00
N LEU A 51 14.34 -7.27 -1.72
CA LEU A 51 14.82 -7.72 -0.41
C LEU A 51 14.31 -6.84 0.71
N GLN A 52 14.32 -5.51 0.52
CA GLN A 52 13.80 -4.62 1.54
C GLN A 52 12.32 -4.86 1.79
N ALA A 53 11.50 -5.08 0.75
CA ALA A 53 10.09 -5.43 0.92
C ALA A 53 9.91 -6.74 1.67
N VAL A 54 10.66 -7.79 1.31
CA VAL A 54 10.63 -9.11 1.96
C VAL A 54 11.02 -9.01 3.45
N LEU A 55 12.15 -8.35 3.75
CA LEU A 55 12.63 -8.20 5.13
C LEU A 55 11.68 -7.35 5.98
N THR A 56 11.07 -6.31 5.40
CA THR A 56 10.07 -5.49 6.10
C THR A 56 8.81 -6.29 6.37
N TYR A 57 8.40 -7.15 5.44
CA TYR A 57 7.23 -8.02 5.64
C TYR A 57 7.50 -9.09 6.72
N MET A 58 8.69 -9.70 6.74
CA MET A 58 9.10 -10.59 7.83
C MET A 58 9.13 -9.88 9.20
N GLU A 59 9.60 -8.63 9.25
CA GLU A 59 9.57 -7.81 10.47
C GLU A 59 8.13 -7.50 10.90
N LEU A 60 7.20 -7.38 9.96
CA LEU A 60 5.79 -7.16 10.26
C LEU A 60 5.10 -8.44 10.80
N GLU A 61 5.49 -9.62 10.32
CA GLU A 61 5.03 -10.91 10.84
C GLU A 61 5.60 -11.22 12.22
N GLU A 62 6.91 -10.99 12.40
CA GLU A 62 7.67 -11.29 13.60
C GLU A 62 8.44 -10.04 14.04
N PRO A 63 7.75 -9.10 14.74
CA PRO A 63 8.35 -7.86 15.16
C PRO A 63 9.53 -8.08 16.11
N ALA A 64 10.66 -7.47 15.80
CA ALA A 64 11.72 -7.32 16.78
C ALA A 64 11.23 -6.41 17.93
N GLY A 65 11.54 -6.78 19.17
CA GLY A 65 11.13 -5.99 20.34
C GLY A 65 11.62 -4.54 20.24
N GLY A 66 10.75 -3.58 20.56
CA GLY A 66 11.10 -2.17 20.69
C GLY A 66 10.47 -1.22 19.66
N LYS A 67 9.75 -1.72 18.65
CA LYS A 67 8.93 -0.89 17.75
C LYS A 67 7.44 -0.98 18.12
N SER A 68 6.72 0.13 17.97
CA SER A 68 5.26 0.11 18.11
C SER A 68 4.60 -0.56 16.90
N ALA A 69 3.33 -0.97 17.03
CA ALA A 69 2.58 -1.60 15.94
C ALA A 69 2.47 -0.68 14.71
N GLU A 70 2.40 0.63 14.94
CA GLU A 70 2.31 1.68 13.93
C GLU A 70 3.63 1.88 13.17
N GLU A 71 4.77 1.67 13.83
CA GLU A 71 6.11 1.82 13.23
C GLU A 71 6.49 0.67 12.29
N LEU A 72 5.82 -0.48 12.42
CA LEU A 72 6.06 -1.67 11.60
C LEU A 72 5.37 -1.58 10.24
N GLY A 73 4.37 -0.70 10.11
CA GLY A 73 3.50 -0.61 8.94
C GLY A 73 2.31 -1.56 9.00
N ALA A 74 1.63 -1.72 7.88
CA ALA A 74 0.47 -2.59 7.78
C ALA A 74 0.27 -3.12 6.36
N ILE A 75 -0.37 -4.28 6.25
CA ILE A 75 -0.80 -4.86 4.98
C ILE A 75 -2.12 -5.60 5.13
N GLY A 76 -2.97 -5.49 4.13
CA GLY A 76 -4.34 -5.97 4.18
C GLY A 76 -4.95 -6.05 2.80
N SER A 77 -6.22 -6.45 2.77
CA SER A 77 -7.01 -6.51 1.55
C SER A 77 -8.29 -5.71 1.72
N GLN A 78 -8.71 -5.05 0.63
CA GLN A 78 -10.06 -4.55 0.48
C GLN A 78 -10.78 -5.58 -0.38
N THR A 79 -11.59 -6.40 0.28
CA THR A 79 -12.30 -7.53 -0.33
C THR A 79 -11.32 -8.38 -1.16
N ASN A 80 -11.75 -8.91 -2.30
CA ASN A 80 -10.87 -9.56 -3.28
C ASN A 80 -10.41 -8.61 -4.40
N THR A 81 -10.54 -7.29 -4.20
CA THR A 81 -10.34 -6.30 -5.28
C THR A 81 -8.99 -5.62 -5.20
N TYR A 82 -8.55 -5.27 -3.99
CA TYR A 82 -7.32 -4.51 -3.80
C TYR A 82 -6.47 -5.10 -2.68
N THR A 83 -5.16 -5.09 -2.87
CA THR A 83 -4.21 -5.15 -1.77
C THR A 83 -3.91 -3.74 -1.30
N VAL A 84 -3.89 -3.52 0.00
CA VAL A 84 -3.60 -2.23 0.61
C VAL A 84 -2.44 -2.36 1.59
N ALA A 85 -1.54 -1.40 1.58
CA ALA A 85 -0.33 -1.44 2.39
C ALA A 85 0.10 -0.05 2.87
N GLU A 86 0.63 0.01 4.08
CA GLU A 86 1.31 1.16 4.66
C GLU A 86 2.74 0.76 4.97
N TYR A 87 3.68 1.29 4.19
CA TYR A 87 5.09 0.96 4.28
C TYR A 87 5.86 2.06 5.02
N PRO A 88 6.53 1.76 6.15
CA PRO A 88 7.36 2.72 6.87
C PRO A 88 8.66 2.94 6.08
N SER A 89 8.76 4.08 5.40
CA SER A 89 9.93 4.40 4.59
C SER A 89 11.14 4.68 5.46
N ARG A 90 12.32 4.30 4.97
CA ARG A 90 13.61 4.68 5.57
C ARG A 90 13.85 6.20 5.55
N THR A 91 13.06 6.96 4.78
CA THR A 91 13.07 8.43 4.75
C THR A 91 12.34 9.06 5.93
N GLY A 92 11.67 8.27 6.78
CA GLY A 92 10.85 8.76 7.89
C GLY A 92 9.41 9.13 7.49
N GLU A 93 9.04 8.86 6.24
CA GLU A 93 7.68 9.03 5.71
C GLU A 93 6.91 7.71 5.75
N LEU A 94 5.58 7.79 5.76
CA LEU A 94 4.70 6.63 5.58
C LEU A 94 4.21 6.59 4.13
N HIS A 95 4.55 5.52 3.42
CA HIS A 95 4.11 5.32 2.04
C HIS A 95 2.87 4.43 2.01
N VAL A 96 1.74 4.99 1.60
CA VAL A 96 0.48 4.25 1.50
C VAL A 96 0.26 3.85 0.06
N VAL A 97 0.00 2.56 -0.18
CA VAL A 97 -0.12 1.97 -1.51
C VAL A 97 -1.39 1.12 -1.58
N VAL A 98 -2.14 1.30 -2.65
CA VAL A 98 -3.26 0.45 -3.07
C VAL A 98 -2.90 -0.18 -4.41
N TYR A 99 -2.97 -1.50 -4.49
CA TYR A 99 -2.71 -2.27 -5.70
C TYR A 99 -3.97 -3.00 -6.14
N ASN A 100 -4.26 -2.98 -7.44
CA ASN A 100 -5.34 -3.75 -8.04
C ASN A 100 -4.75 -4.93 -8.84
N PRO A 101 -4.84 -6.18 -8.36
CA PRO A 101 -4.29 -7.34 -9.06
C PRO A 101 -4.92 -7.61 -10.43
N ALA A 102 -6.18 -7.22 -10.66
CA ALA A 102 -6.90 -7.50 -11.90
C ALA A 102 -6.37 -6.69 -13.10
N ASN A 103 -5.85 -5.49 -12.88
CA ASN A 103 -5.32 -4.63 -13.95
C ASN A 103 -3.88 -4.17 -13.74
N GLY A 104 -3.29 -4.47 -12.58
CA GLY A 104 -1.91 -4.13 -12.22
C GLY A 104 -1.69 -2.67 -11.81
N LYS A 105 -2.76 -1.88 -11.61
CA LYS A 105 -2.66 -0.45 -11.30
C LYS A 105 -2.30 -0.22 -9.84
N PHE A 106 -1.51 0.83 -9.61
CA PHE A 106 -1.18 1.34 -8.30
C PHE A 106 -1.83 2.70 -8.07
N ILE A 107 -2.20 2.96 -6.81
CA ILE A 107 -2.52 4.28 -6.28
C ILE A 107 -1.67 4.45 -5.03
N ALA A 108 -1.01 5.60 -4.88
CA ALA A 108 -0.11 5.81 -3.75
C ALA A 108 -0.08 7.26 -3.27
N GLY A 109 0.35 7.44 -2.02
CA GLY A 109 0.63 8.74 -1.42
C GLY A 109 1.69 8.61 -0.34
N LYS A 110 2.50 9.67 -0.16
CA LYS A 110 3.44 9.77 0.95
C LYS A 110 2.86 10.69 2.02
N TYR A 111 2.97 10.26 3.27
CA TYR A 111 2.46 10.94 4.44
C TYR A 111 3.61 11.20 5.41
N THR A 112 3.51 12.28 6.18
CA THR A 112 4.34 12.47 7.37
C THR A 112 4.03 11.40 8.41
N VAL A 113 4.90 11.26 9.40
CA VAL A 113 4.62 10.47 10.62
C VAL A 113 4.59 11.46 11.79
N PRO A 114 3.44 11.69 12.45
CA PRO A 114 2.14 11.07 12.24
C PRO A 114 1.46 11.50 10.93
N PRO A 115 0.55 10.68 10.37
CA PRO A 115 -0.09 10.96 9.09
C PRO A 115 -1.15 12.05 9.17
N ASP A 116 -1.06 13.00 8.24
CA ASP A 116 -2.11 13.97 7.96
C ASP A 116 -3.08 13.41 6.89
N THR A 117 -4.26 13.00 7.33
CA THR A 117 -5.30 12.45 6.44
C THR A 117 -6.29 13.50 5.91
N GLU A 118 -6.20 14.75 6.38
CA GLU A 118 -7.08 15.84 5.96
C GLU A 118 -6.55 16.55 4.71
N ASN A 119 -5.23 16.70 4.63
CA ASN A 119 -4.57 17.32 3.49
C ASN A 119 -4.26 16.34 2.36
N THR A 120 -3.96 16.91 1.19
CA THR A 120 -3.55 16.12 0.04
C THR A 120 -2.14 15.56 0.29
N PRO A 121 -1.94 14.22 0.25
CA PRO A 121 -0.63 13.63 0.47
C PRO A 121 0.35 14.01 -0.64
N GLU A 122 1.64 13.87 -0.36
CA GLU A 122 2.66 14.07 -1.38
C GLU A 122 2.60 12.92 -2.41
N LYS A 123 2.91 13.25 -3.67
CA LYS A 123 2.88 12.27 -4.75
C LYS A 123 4.01 11.26 -4.61
N TYR A 124 3.70 10.01 -4.90
CA TYR A 124 4.71 8.96 -5.02
C TYR A 124 5.21 8.90 -6.48
N VAL A 125 6.52 9.09 -6.67
CA VAL A 125 7.18 8.97 -7.98
C VAL A 125 8.25 7.89 -7.92
N PHE A 126 8.10 6.87 -8.75
CA PHE A 126 9.05 5.78 -8.92
C PHE A 126 10.13 6.18 -9.92
N LYS A 127 11.31 6.56 -9.41
CA LYS A 127 12.42 7.05 -10.23
C LYS A 127 13.76 6.89 -9.51
N ASP A 128 14.85 6.87 -10.27
CA ASP A 128 16.23 6.79 -9.76
C ASP A 128 16.60 7.91 -8.78
N SER A 129 16.11 9.13 -9.01
CA SER A 129 16.35 10.28 -8.14
C SER A 129 15.39 10.39 -6.94
N GLU A 130 14.37 9.53 -6.87
CA GLU A 130 13.30 9.61 -5.87
C GLU A 130 13.04 8.24 -5.22
N ASN A 131 11.83 7.68 -5.34
CA ASN A 131 11.44 6.48 -4.60
C ASN A 131 11.89 5.22 -5.31
N THR A 132 12.42 4.27 -4.54
CA THR A 132 13.02 3.02 -5.02
C THR A 132 12.01 1.97 -5.47
N GLY A 133 10.71 2.18 -5.24
CA GLY A 133 9.67 1.19 -5.57
C GLY A 133 9.41 0.15 -4.48
N THR A 134 10.15 0.20 -3.36
CA THR A 134 10.02 -0.76 -2.26
C THR A 134 8.59 -0.84 -1.70
N ALA A 135 7.92 0.30 -1.52
CA ALA A 135 6.53 0.32 -1.05
C ALA A 135 5.56 -0.37 -2.03
N LEU A 136 5.82 -0.26 -3.34
CA LEU A 136 5.02 -0.92 -4.37
C LEU A 136 5.25 -2.45 -4.35
N LEU A 137 6.50 -2.89 -4.19
CA LEU A 137 6.85 -4.30 -4.03
C LEU A 137 6.30 -4.89 -2.71
N PHE A 138 6.30 -4.10 -1.64
CA PHE A 138 5.73 -4.47 -0.35
C PHE A 138 4.22 -4.76 -0.47
N ALA A 139 3.48 -3.92 -1.21
CA ALA A 139 2.07 -4.16 -1.50
C ALA A 139 1.82 -5.43 -2.36
N LEU A 140 2.84 -5.98 -3.01
CA LEU A 140 2.75 -7.22 -3.79
C LEU A 140 3.08 -8.48 -2.97
N MET A 141 3.52 -8.36 -1.72
CA MET A 141 3.91 -9.51 -0.88
C MET A 141 2.85 -10.63 -0.81
N PRO A 142 1.54 -10.34 -0.64
CA PRO A 142 0.52 -11.39 -0.65
C PRO A 142 0.45 -12.13 -2.00
N THR A 143 0.65 -11.41 -3.10
CA THR A 143 0.70 -12.00 -4.46
C THR A 143 1.99 -12.77 -4.71
N PHE A 144 3.10 -12.36 -4.10
CA PHE A 144 4.33 -13.13 -4.17
C PHE A 144 4.19 -14.45 -3.41
N LEU A 145 3.71 -14.40 -2.16
CA LEU A 145 3.53 -15.55 -1.26
C LEU A 145 2.45 -16.53 -1.72
N SER A 146 1.56 -16.15 -2.63
CA SER A 146 0.63 -17.10 -3.25
C SER A 146 1.31 -18.05 -4.25
N ASP A 147 2.57 -17.79 -4.64
CA ASP A 147 3.37 -18.72 -5.43
C ASP A 147 4.17 -19.66 -4.53
N GLU A 148 4.11 -20.94 -4.86
CA GLU A 148 4.74 -22.03 -4.09
C GLU A 148 6.25 -21.84 -3.94
N GLU A 149 6.99 -21.55 -5.02
CA GLU A 149 8.46 -21.39 -4.96
C GLU A 149 8.83 -20.16 -4.13
N PHE A 150 8.12 -19.05 -4.33
CA PHE A 150 8.37 -17.85 -3.54
C PHE A 150 8.09 -18.10 -2.05
N ASN A 151 6.97 -18.74 -1.71
CA ASN A 151 6.63 -19.03 -0.32
C ASN A 151 7.65 -19.98 0.32
N GLU A 152 8.05 -21.06 -0.35
CA GLU A 152 9.08 -21.98 0.17
C GLU A 152 10.39 -21.26 0.48
N LYS A 153 10.88 -20.45 -0.47
CA LYS A 153 12.13 -19.69 -0.28
C LYS A 153 11.99 -18.58 0.75
N TYR A 154 10.80 -18.00 0.89
CA TYR A 154 10.49 -17.03 1.93
C TYR A 154 10.57 -17.67 3.32
N GLN A 155 9.95 -18.84 3.52
CA GLN A 155 10.02 -19.56 4.80
C GLN A 155 11.47 -19.98 5.12
N GLN A 156 12.21 -20.50 4.14
CA GLN A 156 13.63 -20.83 4.31
C GLN A 156 14.46 -19.61 4.73
N LEU A 157 14.26 -18.46 4.09
CA LEU A 157 14.97 -17.23 4.44
C LEU A 157 14.58 -16.72 5.83
N LYS A 158 13.32 -16.91 6.23
CA LYS A 158 12.81 -16.57 7.55
C LYS A 158 13.47 -17.43 8.64
N GLU A 159 13.66 -18.72 8.39
CA GLU A 159 14.42 -19.62 9.29
C GLU A 159 15.87 -19.17 9.44
N TYR A 160 16.56 -18.84 8.33
CA TYR A 160 17.92 -18.30 8.39
C TYR A 160 17.97 -17.00 9.21
N ARG A 161 16.99 -16.10 9.03
CA ARG A 161 16.88 -14.87 9.81
C ARG A 161 16.73 -15.16 11.31
N ALA A 162 15.82 -16.07 11.68
CA ALA A 162 15.60 -16.43 13.08
C ALA A 162 16.84 -17.07 13.74
N ALA A 163 17.63 -17.81 12.95
CA ALA A 163 18.91 -18.39 13.37
C ALA A 163 20.08 -17.39 13.38
N GLY A 164 19.87 -16.12 12.97
CA GLY A 164 20.91 -15.10 12.91
C GLY A 164 21.85 -15.22 11.71
N TYR A 165 21.37 -15.81 10.61
CA TYR A 165 22.09 -16.06 9.36
C TYR A 165 23.39 -16.87 9.56
N PRO A 166 23.27 -18.16 9.95
CA PRO A 166 24.44 -19.00 10.23
C PRO A 166 25.34 -19.22 9.02
N ASP A 167 24.74 -19.29 7.82
CA ASP A 167 25.42 -19.31 6.54
C ASP A 167 24.85 -18.17 5.67
N MET A 168 25.68 -17.15 5.45
CA MET A 168 25.30 -15.97 4.68
C MET A 168 25.22 -16.26 3.18
N ASP A 169 26.04 -17.18 2.66
CA ASP A 169 26.03 -17.52 1.24
C ASP A 169 24.76 -18.29 0.88
N GLU A 170 24.36 -19.28 1.69
CA GLU A 170 23.08 -19.99 1.50
C GLU A 170 21.87 -19.04 1.61
N ALA A 171 21.93 -18.10 2.57
CA ALA A 171 20.89 -17.10 2.72
C ALA A 171 20.82 -16.17 1.50
N ALA A 172 21.97 -15.76 0.96
CA ALA A 172 22.06 -14.91 -0.23
C ALA A 172 21.58 -15.64 -1.50
N GLU A 173 21.91 -16.92 -1.67
CA GLU A 173 21.39 -17.76 -2.75
C GLU A 173 19.87 -17.88 -2.69
N THR A 174 19.32 -18.13 -1.50
CA THR A 174 17.87 -18.20 -1.26
C THR A 174 17.19 -16.87 -1.58
N ALA A 175 17.77 -15.77 -1.11
CA ALA A 175 17.32 -14.42 -1.38
C ALA A 175 17.39 -14.06 -2.87
N ALA A 176 18.39 -14.56 -3.59
CA ALA A 176 18.54 -14.36 -5.03
C ALA A 176 17.43 -15.08 -5.82
N VAL A 177 17.02 -16.28 -5.40
CA VAL A 177 15.86 -16.98 -6.00
C VAL A 177 14.57 -16.20 -5.80
N LEU A 178 14.33 -15.63 -4.60
CA LEU A 178 13.17 -14.76 -4.35
C LEU A 178 13.17 -13.54 -5.25
N CYS A 179 14.32 -12.88 -5.39
CA CYS A 179 14.48 -11.71 -6.26
C CYS A 179 14.23 -12.07 -7.74
N ASP A 180 14.78 -13.18 -8.22
CA ASP A 180 14.56 -13.65 -9.59
C ASP A 180 13.09 -14.06 -9.80
N ASN A 181 12.44 -14.75 -8.87
CA ASN A 181 11.01 -15.10 -8.96
C ASN A 181 10.15 -13.85 -9.14
N ALA A 182 10.30 -12.85 -8.24
CA ALA A 182 9.60 -11.57 -8.35
C ALA A 182 9.91 -10.84 -9.66
N TYR A 183 11.21 -10.75 -10.02
CA TYR A 183 11.66 -10.13 -11.26
C TYR A 183 11.01 -10.76 -12.49
N ARG A 184 11.07 -12.09 -12.62
CA ARG A 184 10.56 -12.81 -13.79
C ARG A 184 9.05 -12.64 -13.91
N ARG A 185 8.32 -12.79 -12.80
CA ARG A 185 6.86 -12.66 -12.77
C ARG A 185 6.39 -11.26 -13.12
N ILE A 186 7.11 -10.22 -12.71
CA ILE A 186 6.81 -8.83 -13.07
C ILE A 186 7.24 -8.51 -14.50
N ARG A 187 8.50 -8.81 -14.85
CA ARG A 187 9.12 -8.41 -16.13
C ARG A 187 8.45 -9.08 -17.32
N TYR A 188 8.11 -10.35 -17.17
CA TYR A 188 7.59 -11.22 -18.22
C TYR A 188 6.11 -11.54 -18.02
N SER A 189 5.38 -10.71 -17.26
CA SER A 189 3.97 -10.95 -16.89
C SER A 189 3.07 -11.28 -18.08
N ASP A 190 3.27 -10.59 -19.21
CA ASP A 190 2.45 -10.76 -20.43
C ASP A 190 2.81 -12.04 -21.22
N THR A 191 3.97 -12.64 -20.95
CA THR A 191 4.52 -13.79 -21.71
C THR A 191 4.56 -15.08 -20.90
N LEU A 192 4.42 -15.00 -19.58
CA LEU A 192 4.36 -16.17 -18.71
C LEU A 192 2.98 -16.83 -18.84
N ALA A 193 2.96 -18.15 -18.97
CA ALA A 193 1.72 -18.91 -19.06
C ALA A 193 0.89 -18.82 -17.76
N THR A 194 1.57 -18.80 -16.61
CA THR A 194 0.97 -18.68 -15.28
C THR A 194 1.88 -17.88 -14.34
N GLY A 195 1.30 -17.30 -13.28
CA GLY A 195 2.06 -16.63 -12.23
C GLY A 195 2.58 -15.23 -12.58
N GLY A 196 2.29 -14.69 -13.76
CA GLY A 196 2.64 -13.32 -14.13
C GLY A 196 1.97 -12.28 -13.22
N ILE A 197 2.72 -11.25 -12.82
CA ILE A 197 2.24 -10.15 -11.97
C ILE A 197 2.26 -8.88 -12.79
N ARG A 198 1.07 -8.36 -13.10
CA ARG A 198 0.93 -7.14 -13.91
C ARG A 198 1.25 -5.91 -13.08
N THR A 199 2.07 -5.01 -13.63
CA THR A 199 2.35 -3.69 -13.04
C THR A 199 2.14 -2.61 -14.11
N ASP A 200 1.14 -1.76 -13.92
CA ASP A 200 0.81 -0.63 -14.80
C ASP A 200 1.33 0.67 -14.17
N ILE A 201 2.54 1.06 -14.55
CA ILE A 201 3.22 2.27 -14.09
C ILE A 201 3.48 3.17 -15.30
N ALA A 202 3.12 4.44 -15.18
CA ALA A 202 3.31 5.42 -16.24
C ALA A 202 4.80 5.55 -16.62
N PRO A 203 5.14 5.88 -17.88
CA PRO A 203 6.54 5.98 -18.33
C PRO A 203 7.40 6.98 -17.56
N ASN A 204 6.78 8.01 -16.97
CA ASN A 204 7.44 9.02 -16.14
C ASN A 204 7.59 8.61 -14.66
N GLY A 205 7.16 7.39 -14.29
CA GLY A 205 7.24 6.87 -12.92
C GLY A 205 6.20 7.41 -11.95
N VAL A 206 5.34 8.34 -12.38
CA VAL A 206 4.35 8.97 -11.50
C VAL A 206 3.21 8.00 -11.21
N ILE A 207 2.98 7.70 -9.93
CA ILE A 207 1.86 6.87 -9.50
C ILE A 207 0.64 7.76 -9.25
N PRO A 208 -0.56 7.36 -9.71
CA PRO A 208 -1.80 8.06 -9.39
C PRO A 208 -1.97 8.32 -7.88
N LEU A 209 -2.33 9.56 -7.55
CA LEU A 209 -2.40 10.01 -6.16
C LEU A 209 -3.59 9.40 -5.40
N LEU A 210 -3.35 8.94 -4.17
CA LEU A 210 -4.39 8.57 -3.22
C LEU A 210 -5.12 9.83 -2.73
N LYS A 211 -6.30 10.08 -3.29
CA LYS A 211 -7.07 11.31 -3.00
C LYS A 211 -7.64 11.27 -1.58
N PRO A 212 -7.63 12.39 -0.82
CA PRO A 212 -8.24 12.46 0.51
C PRO A 212 -9.71 12.03 0.54
N LEU A 213 -10.48 12.38 -0.49
CA LEU A 213 -11.88 11.98 -0.60
C LEU A 213 -12.05 10.45 -0.58
N ALA A 214 -11.14 9.69 -1.19
CA ALA A 214 -11.21 8.23 -1.21
C ALA A 214 -10.93 7.60 0.17
N LEU A 215 -10.18 8.29 1.03
CA LEU A 215 -9.92 7.91 2.41
C LEU A 215 -11.13 8.21 3.29
N GLN A 216 -11.73 9.39 3.09
CA GLN A 216 -12.95 9.82 3.77
C GLN A 216 -14.14 8.91 3.43
N THR A 217 -14.24 8.46 2.18
CA THR A 217 -15.27 7.50 1.73
C THR A 217 -15.00 6.07 2.14
N GLY A 218 -13.80 5.77 2.66
CA GLY A 218 -13.39 4.41 3.00
C GLY A 218 -13.30 3.48 1.79
N THR A 219 -13.12 4.03 0.58
CA THR A 219 -13.08 3.23 -0.66
C THR A 219 -12.02 2.15 -0.62
N TYR A 220 -10.88 2.46 0.02
CA TYR A 220 -9.74 1.56 0.18
C TYR A 220 -9.53 1.13 1.64
N ALA A 221 -10.54 1.28 2.50
CA ALA A 221 -10.45 0.77 3.86
C ALA A 221 -10.30 -0.77 3.82
N PRO A 222 -9.32 -1.34 4.53
CA PRO A 222 -9.13 -2.78 4.57
C PRO A 222 -10.35 -3.45 5.21
N THR A 223 -10.86 -4.49 4.56
CA THR A 223 -11.89 -5.37 5.13
C THR A 223 -11.25 -6.51 5.90
N GLU A 224 -10.04 -6.91 5.51
CA GLU A 224 -9.23 -7.92 6.16
C GLU A 224 -7.82 -7.36 6.36
N ILE A 225 -7.31 -7.51 7.57
CA ILE A 225 -5.95 -7.12 7.94
C ILE A 225 -5.13 -8.40 7.91
N ILE A 226 -4.08 -8.42 7.09
CA ILE A 226 -3.16 -9.55 6.99
C ILE A 226 -2.14 -9.41 8.13
N HIS A 227 -1.44 -8.27 8.23
CA HIS A 227 -0.57 -7.93 9.35
C HIS A 227 -0.53 -6.43 9.64
N GLY A 228 -0.13 -6.07 10.87
CA GLY A 228 0.09 -4.68 11.29
C GLY A 228 -1.15 -3.90 11.69
N ALA A 229 -0.97 -2.59 11.92
CA ALA A 229 -2.02 -1.66 12.32
C ALA A 229 -2.05 -0.45 11.38
N PHE A 230 -3.14 -0.30 10.63
CA PHE A 230 -3.32 0.80 9.67
C PHE A 230 -3.54 2.14 10.39
N GLN A 231 -2.80 3.16 9.98
CA GLN A 231 -2.89 4.53 10.49
C GLN A 231 -3.71 5.44 9.56
N VAL A 232 -3.55 5.28 8.24
CA VAL A 232 -4.22 6.08 7.19
C VAL A 232 -5.47 5.38 6.66
N LEU A 233 -5.35 4.13 6.24
CA LEU A 233 -6.46 3.33 5.72
C LEU A 233 -7.22 2.68 6.88
N LYS A 234 -7.90 3.50 7.67
CA LYS A 234 -8.58 3.04 8.89
C LYS A 234 -9.69 2.02 8.58
N PRO A 235 -9.70 0.84 9.22
CA PRO A 235 -10.77 -0.15 9.08
C PRO A 235 -12.10 0.42 9.57
N GLY A 236 -13.22 0.08 8.92
CA GLY A 236 -14.56 0.45 9.39
C GLY A 236 -15.00 1.89 9.11
N ASN A 237 -14.23 2.67 8.33
CA ASN A 237 -14.67 3.94 7.76
C ASN A 237 -15.75 3.73 6.68
N THR A 238 -16.93 3.21 7.06
CA THR A 238 -18.10 3.29 6.19
C THR A 238 -18.56 4.74 6.17
N PHE A 239 -18.78 5.30 4.98
CA PHE A 239 -19.29 6.66 4.80
C PHE A 239 -20.58 6.87 5.62
N LYS A 240 -20.47 7.47 6.80
CA LYS A 240 -21.59 8.19 7.39
C LYS A 240 -21.63 9.49 6.62
N LYS A 241 -22.50 9.58 5.62
CA LYS A 241 -22.87 10.86 5.00
C LYS A 241 -23.08 11.84 6.17
N LYS A 242 -22.26 12.89 6.29
CA LYS A 242 -22.52 13.93 7.30
C LYS A 242 -23.97 14.33 7.06
N ALA A 243 -24.82 14.14 8.05
CA ALA A 243 -26.14 14.73 8.01
C ALA A 243 -25.89 16.23 7.79
N GLU A 244 -26.40 16.79 6.69
CA GLU A 244 -26.39 18.24 6.54
C GLU A 244 -27.21 18.77 7.71
N VAL A 245 -26.53 19.39 8.67
CA VAL A 245 -27.21 20.06 9.78
C VAL A 245 -27.75 21.34 9.18
N ILE A 246 -29.03 21.32 8.77
CA ILE A 246 -29.70 22.54 8.34
C ILE A 246 -29.92 23.40 9.59
N ALA A 247 -29.40 24.62 9.59
CA ALA A 247 -29.50 25.48 10.75
C ALA A 247 -30.96 25.93 10.92
N LYS A 248 -31.46 25.98 12.16
CA LYS A 248 -32.79 26.52 12.48
C LYS A 248 -33.04 27.90 11.85
N ALA A 249 -31.99 28.73 11.79
CA ALA A 249 -32.04 30.06 11.18
C ALA A 249 -32.39 30.04 9.68
N ASP A 250 -32.09 28.96 8.96
CA ASP A 250 -32.36 28.82 7.53
C ASP A 250 -33.85 28.59 7.23
N PHE A 251 -34.67 28.29 8.25
CA PHE A 251 -36.12 28.09 8.11
C PHE A 251 -36.96 29.20 8.72
N VAL A 252 -36.50 29.82 9.81
CA VAL A 252 -37.29 30.83 10.53
C VAL A 252 -37.51 32.05 9.64
N GLY A 253 -38.77 32.28 9.23
CA GLY A 253 -39.17 33.43 8.42
C GLY A 253 -38.82 33.35 6.92
N GLN A 254 -38.18 32.28 6.44
CA GLN A 254 -37.71 32.17 5.06
C GLN A 254 -38.78 31.65 4.07
N TYR A 255 -39.85 31.02 4.57
CA TYR A 255 -40.87 30.35 3.74
C TYR A 255 -42.28 30.90 3.97
N ILE A 256 -42.43 32.23 3.89
CA ILE A 256 -43.74 32.88 4.05
C ILE A 256 -44.57 32.65 2.79
N LEU A 257 -45.62 31.82 2.89
CA LEU A 257 -46.51 31.47 1.77
C LEU A 257 -47.31 32.67 1.22
N SER A 258 -47.65 33.63 2.08
CA SER A 258 -48.35 34.86 1.70
C SER A 258 -47.81 36.05 2.50
N PRO A 259 -47.09 36.99 1.87
CA PRO A 259 -46.50 38.15 2.55
C PRO A 259 -47.51 39.09 3.21
N ALA A 260 -48.78 39.03 2.79
CA ALA A 260 -49.86 39.87 3.32
C ALA A 260 -50.57 39.25 4.54
N ARG A 261 -50.28 37.99 4.87
CA ARG A 261 -50.91 37.31 6.01
C ARG A 261 -50.09 37.58 7.28
N VAL A 262 -50.68 38.35 8.19
CA VAL A 262 -50.19 38.53 9.55
C VAL A 262 -51.05 37.67 10.47
N LEU A 263 -50.43 36.88 11.34
CA LEU A 263 -51.13 36.07 12.34
C LEU A 263 -51.79 36.99 13.37
N THR A 264 -52.97 36.63 13.84
CA THR A 264 -53.57 37.34 14.98
C THR A 264 -52.85 36.95 16.28
N PRO A 265 -52.96 37.75 17.36
CA PRO A 265 -52.32 37.43 18.65
C PRO A 265 -52.74 36.05 19.21
N GLU A 266 -53.96 35.62 18.93
CA GLU A 266 -54.48 34.31 19.33
C GLU A 266 -53.87 33.18 18.50
N GLU A 267 -53.66 33.41 17.20
CA GLU A 267 -53.02 32.45 16.29
C GLU A 267 -51.53 32.28 16.61
N GLU A 268 -50.82 33.37 16.97
CA GLU A 268 -49.41 33.30 17.36
C GLU A 268 -49.17 32.39 18.57
N LEU A 269 -50.10 32.38 19.54
CA LEU A 269 -50.04 31.50 20.71
C LEU A 269 -50.17 30.01 20.36
N THR A 270 -50.71 29.70 19.17
CA THR A 270 -50.84 28.32 18.69
C THR A 270 -49.63 27.85 17.88
N VAL A 271 -48.68 28.73 17.56
CA VAL A 271 -47.47 28.38 16.81
C VAL A 271 -46.49 27.64 17.73
N PRO A 272 -46.18 26.36 17.46
CA PRO A 272 -45.25 25.60 18.28
C PRO A 272 -43.83 26.14 18.12
N VAL A 273 -43.15 26.38 19.25
CA VAL A 273 -41.75 26.80 19.25
C VAL A 273 -40.85 25.58 19.14
N LEU A 274 -40.08 25.49 18.07
CA LEU A 274 -39.10 24.42 17.89
C LEU A 274 -37.93 24.59 18.88
N PRO A 275 -37.64 23.59 19.72
CA PRO A 275 -36.49 23.62 20.63
C PRO A 275 -35.16 23.68 19.88
N ASP A 276 -34.14 24.27 20.48
CA ASP A 276 -32.82 24.46 19.82
C ASP A 276 -32.07 23.14 19.57
N TRP A 277 -32.47 22.05 20.21
CA TRP A 277 -31.92 20.71 20.02
C TRP A 277 -32.64 19.91 18.91
N TYR A 278 -33.70 20.45 18.31
CA TYR A 278 -34.47 19.75 17.27
C TYR A 278 -33.72 19.75 15.94
N ILE A 279 -33.37 18.56 15.45
CA ILE A 279 -32.69 18.36 14.17
C ILE A 279 -33.75 18.14 13.09
N ILE A 280 -33.79 19.03 12.09
CA ILE A 280 -34.69 18.90 10.93
C ILE A 280 -34.07 17.83 10.00
N PRO A 281 -34.76 16.71 9.70
CA PRO A 281 -34.23 15.61 8.90
C PRO A 281 -34.03 15.94 7.42
#